data_AF-A0A936VJQ9-F1
#
_entry.id   AF-A0A936VJQ9-F1
#
_cell.length_a   1.000
_cell.length_b   1.000
_cell.length_c   1.000
_cell.angle_alpha   90.00
_cell.angle_beta   90.00
_cell.angle_gamma   90.00
#
_symmetry.space_group_name_H-M   'P 1'
#
loop_
_entity.id
_entity.type
_entity.pdbx_description
1 polymer ?
#
loop_
_entity_poly.entity_id
_entity_poly.type
_entity_poly.pdbx_seq_one_letter_code
_entity_poly.pdbx_strand_id
1 'polypeptide(L)'
;MHSDLIGKIEKARRYAQEPERIVIGALQATFHGGNSDHSISLKDNHWSCDCSFFRMWHTCAHIMAFQKIFDLMLAPEAREATSPISNTDEMAGALS
;
A
#
# COMPACT_ATOMS: atom_id res chain seq x y z
N MET A 1 12.48 -31.67 -19.72
CA MET A 1 12.65 -30.23 -19.99
C MET A 1 11.33 -29.47 -19.99
N HIS A 2 10.26 -29.90 -20.68
CA HIS A 2 8.93 -29.25 -20.55
C HIS A 2 8.30 -29.39 -19.15
N SER A 3 8.59 -30.50 -18.45
CA SER A 3 8.16 -30.78 -17.08
C SER A 3 8.60 -29.71 -16.07
N ASP A 4 9.80 -29.14 -16.23
CA ASP A 4 10.36 -28.19 -15.29
C ASP A 4 9.66 -26.83 -15.37
N LEU A 5 9.25 -26.42 -16.59
CA LEU A 5 8.50 -25.19 -16.81
C LEU A 5 7.08 -25.32 -16.26
N ILE A 6 6.41 -26.46 -16.49
CA ILE A 6 5.07 -26.74 -15.95
C ILE A 6 5.12 -26.68 -14.41
N GLY A 7 6.10 -27.34 -13.79
CA GLY A 7 6.28 -27.29 -12.33
C GLY A 7 6.53 -25.87 -11.80
N LYS A 8 7.25 -25.02 -12.54
CA LYS A 8 7.45 -23.61 -12.17
C LYS A 8 6.15 -22.79 -12.28
N ILE A 9 5.35 -23.03 -13.32
CA ILE A 9 4.06 -22.35 -13.50
C ILE A 9 3.10 -22.71 -12.35
N GLU A 10 3.01 -23.99 -11.99
CA GLU A 10 2.19 -24.44 -10.84
C GLU A 10 2.66 -23.83 -9.51
N LYS A 11 3.97 -23.77 -9.28
CA LYS A 11 4.53 -23.09 -8.10
C LYS A 11 4.21 -21.61 -8.08
N ALA A 12 4.34 -20.91 -9.21
CA ALA A 12 4.01 -19.48 -9.31
C ALA A 12 2.53 -19.22 -8.98
N ARG A 13 1.62 -20.05 -9.49
CA ARG A 13 0.18 -19.98 -9.16
C ARG A 13 -0.09 -20.19 -7.68
N ARG A 14 0.61 -21.13 -7.04
CA ARG A 14 0.52 -21.37 -5.60
C ARG A 14 1.02 -20.17 -4.80
N TYR A 15 2.21 -19.66 -5.11
CA TYR A 15 2.79 -18.53 -4.37
C TYR A 15 1.97 -17.24 -4.50
N ALA A 16 1.28 -17.04 -5.63
CA ALA A 16 0.35 -15.92 -5.79
C ALA A 16 -0.86 -15.98 -4.82
N GLN A 17 -1.18 -17.15 -4.28
CA GLN A 17 -2.26 -17.36 -3.30
C GLN A 17 -1.76 -17.35 -1.85
N GLU A 18 -0.45 -17.19 -1.63
CA GLU A 18 0.21 -17.21 -0.32
C GLU A 18 0.92 -15.86 -0.08
N PRO A 19 0.19 -14.73 -0.07
CA PRO A 19 0.77 -13.38 -0.02
C PRO A 19 1.60 -13.11 1.24
N GLU A 20 1.35 -13.81 2.34
CA GLU A 20 2.12 -13.75 3.59
C GLU A 20 3.59 -14.17 3.42
N ARG A 21 3.94 -14.83 2.30
CA ARG A 21 5.33 -15.14 1.96
C ARG A 21 6.11 -13.97 1.39
N ILE A 22 5.42 -12.91 0.98
CA ILE A 22 6.00 -11.78 0.27
C ILE A 22 6.20 -10.63 1.27
N VAL A 23 7.37 -10.00 1.23
CA VAL A 23 7.65 -8.77 1.98
C VAL A 23 7.99 -7.66 0.99
N ILE A 24 7.22 -6.58 1.02
CA ILE A 24 7.49 -5.39 0.20
C ILE A 24 8.45 -4.47 0.97
N GLY A 25 9.71 -4.42 0.53
CA GLY A 25 10.72 -3.51 1.10
C GLY A 25 10.67 -2.10 0.54
N ALA A 26 10.28 -1.97 -0.73
CA ALA A 26 10.06 -0.68 -1.38
C ALA A 26 9.07 -0.83 -2.52
N LEU A 27 8.34 0.24 -2.83
CA LEU A 27 7.48 0.32 -4.00
C LEU A 27 7.42 1.73 -4.56
N GLN A 28 7.11 1.82 -5.85
CA GLN A 28 6.76 3.07 -6.52
C GLN A 28 5.58 2.80 -7.45
N ALA A 29 4.58 3.69 -7.42
CA ALA A 29 3.40 3.57 -8.25
C ALA A 29 2.86 4.95 -8.64
N THR A 30 2.12 4.98 -9.75
CA THR A 30 1.24 6.10 -10.10
C THR A 30 -0.19 5.68 -9.80
N PHE A 31 -0.88 6.46 -8.98
CA PHE A 31 -2.29 6.28 -8.68
C PHE A 31 -3.11 7.24 -9.55
N HIS A 32 -3.91 6.68 -10.44
CA HIS A 32 -4.86 7.45 -11.24
C HIS A 32 -6.09 7.78 -10.40
N GLY A 33 -6.10 8.97 -9.81
CA GLY A 33 -7.21 9.47 -9.02
C GLY A 33 -8.35 9.98 -9.89
N GLY A 34 -9.45 10.40 -9.25
CA GLY A 34 -10.61 10.95 -9.97
C GLY A 34 -10.31 12.24 -10.73
N ASN A 35 -9.36 13.05 -10.25
CA ASN A 35 -9.05 14.38 -10.80
C ASN A 35 -7.61 14.52 -11.30
N SER A 36 -6.69 13.68 -10.80
CA SER A 36 -5.27 13.78 -11.07
C SER A 36 -4.55 12.48 -10.76
N ASP A 37 -3.38 12.33 -11.38
CA ASP A 37 -2.42 11.28 -11.06
C ASP A 37 -1.59 11.66 -9.83
N HIS A 38 -1.26 10.67 -9.01
CA HIS A 38 -0.47 10.83 -7.81
C HIS A 38 0.68 9.84 -7.75
N SER A 39 1.90 10.32 -7.49
CA SER A 39 3.02 9.43 -7.21
C SER A 39 2.94 8.91 -5.77
N ILE A 40 3.04 7.59 -5.63
CA ILE A 40 3.10 6.88 -4.35
C ILE A 40 4.45 6.18 -4.24
N SER A 41 5.06 6.24 -3.05
CA SER A 41 6.19 5.38 -2.71
C SER A 41 6.09 4.82 -1.29
N LEU A 42 6.71 3.66 -1.11
CA LEU A 42 7.07 3.09 0.18
C LEU A 42 8.59 2.90 0.17
N LYS A 43 9.29 3.41 1.18
CA LYS A 43 10.71 3.15 1.38
C LYS A 43 11.04 3.21 2.86
N ASP A 44 11.83 2.25 3.34
CA ASP A 44 12.25 2.19 4.76
C ASP A 44 11.02 2.25 5.70
N ASN A 45 9.94 1.56 5.34
CA ASN A 45 8.63 1.57 6.01
C ASN A 45 7.87 2.92 6.02
N HIS A 46 8.34 3.93 5.30
CA HIS A 46 7.68 5.24 5.21
C HIS A 46 6.93 5.39 3.89
N TRP A 47 5.66 5.76 3.99
CA TRP A 47 4.84 6.12 2.84
C TRP A 47 5.09 7.56 2.40
N SER A 48 4.92 7.82 1.11
CA SER A 48 4.84 9.16 0.56
C SER A 48 3.79 9.19 -0.54
N CYS A 49 3.01 10.27 -0.56
CA CYS A 49 2.12 10.61 -1.67
C CYS A 49 2.24 12.12 -1.95
N ASP A 50 2.26 12.51 -3.23
CA ASP A 50 2.37 13.91 -3.63
C ASP A 50 1.07 14.73 -3.46
N CYS A 51 -0.03 14.08 -3.07
CA CYS A 51 -1.30 14.76 -2.91
C CYS A 51 -1.26 15.78 -1.74
N SER A 52 -2.08 16.83 -1.84
CA SER A 52 -2.14 17.89 -0.81
C SER A 52 -2.53 17.35 0.56
N PHE A 53 -3.46 16.40 0.61
CA PHE A 53 -3.93 15.81 1.87
C PHE A 53 -2.81 15.07 2.61
N PHE A 54 -1.97 14.31 1.88
CA PHE A 54 -0.82 13.61 2.48
C PHE A 54 0.20 14.59 3.06
N ARG A 55 0.48 15.70 2.37
CA ARG A 55 1.41 16.73 2.87
C ARG A 55 0.97 17.36 4.20
N MET A 56 -0.32 17.35 4.50
CA MET A 56 -0.88 17.92 5.72
C MET A 56 -1.05 16.89 6.85
N TRP A 57 -1.46 15.67 6.51
CA TRP A 57 -1.87 14.67 7.50
C TRP A 57 -0.93 13.47 7.59
N HIS A 58 0.07 13.39 6.73
CA HIS A 58 0.96 12.22 6.57
C HIS A 58 0.20 10.90 6.30
N THR A 59 -0.99 11.02 5.73
CA THR A 59 -1.82 9.92 5.22
C THR A 59 -2.77 10.46 4.17
N CYS A 60 -3.34 9.61 3.32
CA CYS A 60 -4.41 9.96 2.37
C CYS A 60 -5.11 8.70 1.87
N ALA A 61 -6.25 8.86 1.18
CA ALA A 61 -7.01 7.74 0.61
C ALA A 61 -6.16 6.84 -0.31
N HIS A 62 -5.19 7.41 -1.04
CA HIS A 62 -4.31 6.64 -1.92
C HIS A 62 -3.39 5.70 -1.15
N ILE A 63 -2.75 6.19 -0.07
CA ILE A 63 -1.93 5.36 0.82
C ILE A 63 -2.80 4.33 1.53
N MET A 64 -3.97 4.73 2.03
CA MET A 64 -4.92 3.81 2.69
C MET A 64 -5.34 2.67 1.75
N ALA A 65 -5.52 2.95 0.45
CA ALA A 65 -5.82 1.91 -0.54
C ALA A 65 -4.65 0.93 -0.67
N PHE A 66 -3.41 1.42 -0.78
CA PHE A 66 -2.22 0.56 -0.86
C PHE A 66 -2.01 -0.27 0.42
N GLN A 67 -2.21 0.33 1.59
CA GLN A 67 -2.16 -0.38 2.87
C GLN A 67 -3.16 -1.53 2.91
N LYS A 68 -4.39 -1.33 2.40
CA LYS A 68 -5.41 -2.39 2.32
C LYS A 68 -5.07 -3.46 1.29
N ILE A 69 -4.55 -3.09 0.12
CA ILE A 69 -4.18 -4.04 -0.94
C ILE A 69 -3.00 -4.92 -0.51
N PHE A 70 -2.03 -4.33 0.20
CA PHE A 70 -0.77 -4.97 0.56
C PHE A 70 -0.65 -5.37 2.03
N ASP A 71 -1.73 -5.33 2.81
CA ASP A 71 -1.71 -5.51 4.28
C ASP A 71 -0.83 -6.68 4.74
N LEU A 72 -1.06 -7.88 4.18
CA LEU A 72 -0.29 -9.10 4.51
C LEU A 72 1.19 -9.06 4.10
N MET A 73 1.55 -8.20 3.15
CA MET A 73 2.88 -8.09 2.55
C MET A 73 3.71 -6.93 3.12
N LEU A 74 3.10 -6.06 3.92
CA LEU A 74 3.76 -4.92 4.54
C LEU A 74 4.36 -5.30 5.90
N ALA A 75 5.47 -4.65 6.25
CA ALA A 75 5.96 -4.64 7.63
C ALA A 75 4.93 -3.96 8.56
N PRO A 76 4.85 -4.33 9.84
CA PRO A 76 3.90 -3.74 10.78
C PRO A 76 3.87 -2.20 10.76
N GLU A 77 5.05 -1.57 10.69
CA GLU A 77 5.20 -0.11 10.69
C GLU A 77 4.61 0.55 9.43
N ALA A 78 4.62 -0.18 8.31
CA ALA A 78 4.06 0.30 7.05
C ALA A 78 2.54 0.03 6.91
N ARG A 79 1.95 -0.81 7.77
CA ARG A 79 0.50 -1.08 7.75
C ARG A 79 -0.31 0.06 8.34
N GLU A 80 0.25 0.74 9.33
CA GLU A 80 -0.41 1.85 10.02
C GLU A 80 -0.23 3.15 9.23
N ALA A 81 -1.29 3.97 9.17
CA ALA A 81 -1.12 5.34 8.74
C ALA A 81 -0.24 6.06 9.78
N THR A 82 0.81 6.76 9.36
CA THR A 82 1.69 7.56 10.24
C THR A 82 0.94 8.74 10.92
N SER A 83 -0.39 8.84 10.78
CA SER A 83 -1.17 9.91 11.35
C SER A 83 -1.71 9.53 12.73
N PRO A 84 -1.56 10.39 13.76
CA PRO A 84 -2.03 10.13 15.12
C PRO A 84 -3.56 10.11 15.30
N ILE A 85 -4.33 10.15 14.20
CA ILE A 85 -5.79 10.22 14.24
C ILE A 85 -6.34 8.80 14.05
N SER A 86 -6.38 8.04 15.13
CA SER A 86 -6.90 6.67 15.15
C SER A 86 -8.43 6.59 15.19
N ASN A 87 -9.16 7.72 15.23
CA ASN A 87 -10.61 7.73 15.38
C ASN A 87 -11.32 8.43 14.23
N THR A 88 -12.11 7.67 13.48
CA THR A 88 -12.94 8.12 12.35
C THR A 88 -13.94 9.22 12.73
N ASP A 89 -14.26 9.39 14.02
CA ASP A 89 -15.21 10.40 14.50
C ASP A 89 -14.67 11.83 14.54
N GLU A 90 -13.35 12.05 14.62
CA GLU A 90 -12.79 13.41 14.71
C GLU A 90 -12.54 14.06 13.34
N MET A 91 -12.43 13.27 12.26
CA MET A 91 -12.21 13.78 10.90
C MET A 91 -13.45 14.46 10.29
N ALA A 92 -14.67 14.10 10.73
CA ALA A 92 -15.89 14.76 10.27
C ALA A 92 -16.03 16.19 10.85
N GLY A 93 -15.46 16.44 12.04
CA GLY A 93 -15.52 17.75 12.71
C GLY A 93 -14.52 18.78 12.17
N ALA A 94 -13.37 18.34 11.65
CA ALA A 94 -12.32 19.24 11.15
C ALA A 94 -12.56 19.79 9.73
N LEU A 95 -13.63 19.33 9.05
CA LEU A 95 -14.05 19.77 7.72
C LEU A 95 -15.40 20.49 7.72
N SER A 96 -15.90 20.86 8.92
CA SER A 96 -17.08 21.73 9.10
C SER A 96 -16.68 23.18 9.31
#